data_AF-A0A0D0BEN7-F1
#
_entry.id   AF-A0A0D0BEN7-F1
#
_cell.length_a   1.000
_cell.length_b   1.000
_cell.length_c   1.000
_cell.angle_alpha   90.00
_cell.angle_beta   90.00
_cell.angle_gamma   90.00
#
_symmetry.space_group_name_H-M   'P 1'
#
loop_
_entity.id
_entity.type
_entity.pdbx_description
1 polymer ?
#
loop_
_entity_poly.entity_id
_entity_poly.type
_entity_poly.pdbx_seq_one_letter_code
_entity_poly.pdbx_strand_id
1 'polypeptide(L)'
;MSTSPTSSRPSSERIQLELSQTPPRLASDPSTLNDEDAGHDHCVICLQSLVDRTVIPTCSHEFCFECISIWAEQSQKCPLCSQLIGEYVIHHIRSQFDYQKHFLPPPRSSSPQLLPTGESRVPVARRARRNRIWGRRDRRDADELERAIARRRWVYQNHLYAKHVASNSFTRYRPYPSPAQFAASPNMISRATIFLRRELRVWPNLDVEVRAS
;
A
#
# COMPACT_ATOMS: atom_id res chain seq x y z
N MET A 1 59.33 -53.37 -15.71
CA MET A 1 59.66 -53.26 -14.27
C MET A 1 59.69 -51.77 -13.96
N SER A 2 58.55 -51.08 -13.90
CA SER A 2 57.63 -50.98 -12.75
C SER A 2 58.29 -50.35 -11.53
N THR A 3 58.32 -49.02 -11.48
CA THR A 3 58.47 -48.24 -10.25
C THR A 3 57.42 -47.12 -10.24
N SER A 4 56.75 -46.98 -9.10
CA SER A 4 55.77 -45.94 -8.74
C SER A 4 56.22 -45.37 -7.38
N PRO A 5 55.49 -44.45 -6.73
CA PRO A 5 54.93 -43.16 -7.16
C PRO A 5 55.47 -42.02 -6.24
N THR A 6 55.24 -40.75 -6.56
CA THR A 6 55.34 -39.67 -5.54
C THR A 6 54.23 -38.63 -5.65
N SER A 7 53.82 -38.22 -4.45
CA SER A 7 52.72 -37.37 -4.05
C SER A 7 53.05 -35.88 -4.17
N SER A 8 52.06 -35.04 -4.50
CA SER A 8 52.10 -33.62 -4.13
C SER A 8 50.71 -32.96 -4.21
N ARG A 9 50.16 -32.63 -3.04
CA ARG A 9 49.09 -31.63 -2.83
C ARG A 9 49.71 -30.22 -2.79
N PRO A 10 49.07 -29.17 -3.33
CA PRO A 10 49.30 -27.78 -2.92
C PRO A 10 48.19 -27.33 -1.94
N SER A 11 48.48 -27.09 -0.66
CA SER A 11 48.99 -25.84 -0.03
C SER A 11 48.00 -24.67 -0.06
N SER A 12 47.30 -24.51 1.07
CA SER A 12 46.45 -23.38 1.44
C SER A 12 47.29 -22.26 2.06
N GLU A 13 47.34 -21.08 1.44
CA GLU A 13 47.95 -19.88 2.03
C GLU A 13 47.02 -19.28 3.10
N ARG A 14 47.50 -19.30 4.34
CA ARG A 14 47.02 -18.47 5.45
C ARG A 14 47.79 -17.17 5.43
N ILE A 15 47.09 -16.04 5.41
CA ILE A 15 47.67 -14.72 5.68
C ILE A 15 47.38 -14.40 7.15
N GLN A 16 48.45 -14.11 7.89
CA GLN A 16 48.49 -13.76 9.30
C GLN A 16 48.89 -12.28 9.43
N LEU A 17 48.25 -11.53 10.33
CA LEU A 17 48.76 -10.28 10.92
C LEU A 17 47.94 -10.03 12.20
N GLU A 18 48.45 -10.49 13.34
CA GLU A 18 49.27 -9.74 14.31
C GLU A 18 48.45 -8.96 15.33
N LEU A 19 48.55 -9.42 16.58
CA LEU A 19 47.93 -8.90 17.79
C LEU A 19 49.05 -8.31 18.64
N SER A 20 49.01 -7.01 18.94
CA SER A 20 49.40 -6.48 20.27
C SER A 20 49.25 -4.96 20.34
N GLN A 21 48.46 -4.50 21.32
CA GLN A 21 48.78 -3.46 22.33
C GLN A 21 47.51 -2.70 22.79
N THR A 22 47.18 -2.86 24.08
CA THR A 22 46.36 -1.94 24.92
C THR A 22 47.34 -1.05 25.71
N PRO A 23 47.00 0.10 26.39
CA PRO A 23 45.75 0.50 27.10
C PRO A 23 45.48 2.04 27.01
N PRO A 24 44.78 2.78 27.93
CA PRO A 24 43.88 2.42 29.04
C PRO A 24 42.47 3.08 28.98
N ARG A 25 41.61 2.60 29.89
CA ARG A 25 40.23 3.02 30.13
C ARG A 25 40.12 4.45 30.68
N LEU A 26 39.19 5.23 30.12
CA LEU A 26 38.48 6.29 30.83
C LEU A 26 36.98 6.01 30.71
N ALA A 27 36.30 6.00 31.86
CA ALA A 27 34.88 5.75 31.98
C ALA A 27 34.11 7.08 31.85
N SER A 28 33.10 7.10 30.99
CA SER A 28 31.94 8.01 31.11
C SER A 28 30.84 7.62 30.10
N ASP A 29 29.67 7.31 30.66
CA ASP A 29 28.30 7.34 30.13
C ASP A 29 27.78 6.24 29.18
N PRO A 30 26.82 5.39 29.64
CA PRO A 30 26.05 4.49 28.80
C PRO A 30 24.69 5.12 28.47
N SER A 31 24.63 6.10 27.58
CA SER A 31 23.35 6.63 27.09
C SER A 31 23.55 7.42 25.81
N THR A 32 23.73 6.74 24.68
CA THR A 32 23.33 7.18 23.31
C THR A 32 23.92 6.21 22.29
N LEU A 33 23.34 5.01 22.18
CA LEU A 33 23.46 4.19 20.98
C LEU A 33 22.12 3.50 20.79
N ASN A 34 21.27 4.08 19.93
CA ASN A 34 20.37 3.41 18.97
C ASN A 34 19.14 4.28 18.68
N ASP A 35 19.30 5.30 17.83
CA ASP A 35 18.15 6.00 17.21
C ASP A 35 18.43 6.35 15.74
N GLU A 36 19.21 5.51 15.02
CA GLU A 36 19.50 5.75 13.59
C GLU A 36 19.19 4.56 12.66
N ASP A 37 18.59 3.47 13.14
CA ASP A 37 18.23 2.30 12.29
C ASP A 37 16.77 1.79 12.42
N ALA A 38 15.92 2.49 13.17
CA ALA A 38 14.53 2.06 13.44
C ALA A 38 13.56 2.18 12.23
N GLY A 39 14.07 2.49 11.04
CA GLY A 39 13.27 2.69 9.81
C GLY A 39 12.94 1.40 9.04
N HIS A 40 13.63 0.29 9.33
CA HIS A 40 13.57 -0.93 8.51
C HIS A 40 12.71 -2.04 9.11
N ASP A 41 12.21 -1.85 10.33
CA ASP A 41 11.55 -2.93 11.10
C ASP A 41 10.02 -2.87 11.07
N HIS A 42 9.41 -1.96 10.30
CA HIS A 42 7.95 -1.81 10.23
C HIS A 42 7.40 -2.26 8.88
N CYS A 43 6.34 -3.07 8.91
CA CYS A 43 5.63 -3.47 7.71
C CYS A 43 4.72 -2.33 7.20
N VAL A 44 4.89 -1.91 5.95
CA VAL A 44 4.06 -0.84 5.35
C VAL A 44 2.61 -1.24 5.08
N ILE A 45 2.26 -2.54 5.19
CA ILE A 45 0.88 -3.03 4.99
C ILE A 45 0.09 -2.92 6.29
N CYS A 46 0.61 -3.44 7.40
CA CYS A 46 -0.08 -3.40 8.70
C CYS A 46 0.38 -2.26 9.63
N LEU A 47 1.45 -1.54 9.27
CA LEU A 47 2.06 -0.46 10.04
C LEU A 47 2.58 -0.87 11.43
N GLN A 48 2.79 -2.17 11.64
CA GLN A 48 3.35 -2.76 12.86
C GLN A 48 4.78 -3.27 12.61
N SER A 49 5.47 -3.65 13.69
CA SER A 49 6.76 -4.34 13.58
C SER A 49 6.66 -5.60 12.73
N LEU A 50 7.67 -5.88 11.91
CA LEU A 50 7.72 -7.03 11.01
C LEU A 50 7.66 -8.35 11.81
N VAL A 51 6.62 -9.13 11.55
CA VAL A 51 6.45 -10.50 12.05
C VAL A 51 6.60 -11.46 10.88
N ASP A 52 7.51 -12.44 11.02
CA ASP A 52 7.97 -13.32 9.93
C ASP A 52 8.37 -12.50 8.70
N ARG A 53 9.56 -11.88 8.77
CA ARG A 53 10.08 -10.98 7.74
C ARG A 53 10.18 -11.69 6.40
N THR A 54 9.50 -11.11 5.42
CA THR A 54 9.45 -11.65 4.05
C THR A 54 9.97 -10.68 3.04
N VAL A 55 10.67 -11.22 2.05
CA VAL A 55 11.34 -10.44 1.02
C VAL A 55 10.83 -10.87 -0.35
N ILE A 56 10.48 -9.88 -1.18
CA ILE A 56 10.13 -10.10 -2.58
C ILE A 56 11.43 -10.24 -3.39
N PRO A 57 11.69 -11.38 -4.07
CA PRO A 57 12.95 -11.61 -4.77
C PRO A 57 13.25 -10.60 -5.89
N THR A 58 12.23 -10.04 -6.52
CA THR A 58 12.37 -9.16 -7.70
C THR A 58 12.75 -7.71 -7.36
N CYS A 59 12.44 -7.25 -6.14
CA CYS A 59 12.62 -5.86 -5.76
C CYS A 59 13.09 -5.65 -4.31
N SER A 60 13.43 -6.73 -3.60
CA SER A 60 13.97 -6.76 -2.22
C SER A 60 13.20 -5.95 -1.17
N HIS A 61 11.93 -5.67 -1.42
CA HIS A 61 11.05 -5.00 -0.45
C HIS A 61 10.51 -5.99 0.57
N GLU A 62 10.26 -5.48 1.78
CA GLU A 62 10.03 -6.31 2.95
C GLU A 62 8.67 -6.07 3.61
N PHE A 63 8.04 -7.17 4.04
CA PHE A 63 6.69 -7.18 4.63
C PHE A 63 6.55 -8.34 5.63
N CYS A 64 5.47 -8.35 6.42
CA CYS A 64 5.07 -9.55 7.15
C CYS A 64 4.57 -10.62 6.17
N PHE A 65 4.83 -11.90 6.45
CA PHE A 65 4.44 -13.00 5.58
C PHE A 65 2.94 -13.04 5.31
N GLU A 66 2.14 -12.92 6.36
CA GLU A 66 0.68 -12.92 6.26
C GLU A 66 0.17 -11.74 5.43
N CYS A 67 0.76 -10.55 5.63
CA CYS A 67 0.38 -9.33 4.91
C CYS A 67 0.62 -9.45 3.41
N ILE A 68 1.81 -9.90 3.00
CA ILE A 68 2.13 -10.03 1.58
C ILE A 68 1.38 -11.21 0.94
N SER A 69 1.07 -12.25 1.71
CA SER A 69 0.29 -13.39 1.21
C SER A 69 -1.15 -12.99 0.88
N ILE A 70 -1.83 -12.27 1.78
CA ILE A 70 -3.18 -11.72 1.51
C ILE A 70 -3.15 -10.77 0.32
N TRP A 71 -2.13 -9.91 0.23
CA TRP A 71 -1.99 -8.99 -0.90
C TRP A 71 -1.85 -9.73 -2.24
N ALA A 72 -0.99 -10.76 -2.28
CA ALA A 72 -0.73 -11.56 -3.48
C ALA A 72 -1.99 -12.28 -4.00
N GLU A 73 -2.99 -12.53 -3.14
CA GLU A 73 -4.28 -13.08 -3.55
C GLU A 73 -5.11 -12.15 -4.43
N GLN A 74 -4.93 -10.83 -4.30
CA GLN A 74 -5.62 -9.82 -5.11
C GLN A 74 -4.72 -9.18 -6.18
N SER A 75 -3.43 -9.01 -5.91
CA SER A 75 -2.49 -8.34 -6.82
C SER A 75 -1.11 -8.98 -6.79
N GLN A 76 -0.62 -9.38 -7.96
CA GLN A 76 0.73 -9.92 -8.15
C GLN A 76 1.81 -8.83 -8.31
N LYS A 77 1.54 -7.60 -7.85
CA LYS A 77 2.46 -6.45 -7.91
C LYS A 77 2.87 -6.03 -6.51
N CYS A 78 4.14 -5.70 -6.31
CA CYS A 78 4.68 -5.18 -5.05
C CYS A 78 3.93 -3.89 -4.63
N PRO A 79 3.47 -3.79 -3.36
CA PRO A 79 2.79 -2.58 -2.86
C PRO A 79 3.62 -1.30 -2.94
N LEU A 80 4.95 -1.40 -2.89
CA LEU A 80 5.86 -0.25 -2.84
C LEU A 80 6.27 0.24 -4.23
N CYS A 81 6.69 -0.67 -5.12
CA CYS A 81 7.26 -0.29 -6.42
C CYS A 81 6.39 -0.71 -7.62
N SER A 82 5.26 -1.39 -7.39
CA SER A 82 4.38 -1.93 -8.44
C SER A 82 5.02 -2.96 -9.39
N GLN A 83 6.24 -3.43 -9.11
CA GLN A 83 6.92 -4.48 -9.86
C GLN A 83 6.29 -5.85 -9.57
N LEU A 84 6.32 -6.78 -10.53
CA LEU A 84 5.77 -8.12 -10.33
C LEU A 84 6.50 -8.87 -9.21
N ILE A 85 5.74 -9.53 -8.34
CA ILE A 85 6.26 -10.26 -7.17
C ILE A 85 7.02 -11.51 -7.62
N GLY A 86 6.51 -12.21 -8.64
CA GLY A 86 7.08 -13.46 -9.16
C GLY A 86 6.31 -14.68 -8.69
N GLU A 87 6.92 -15.86 -8.83
CA GLU A 87 6.30 -17.14 -8.49
C GLU A 87 6.32 -17.47 -6.99
N TYR A 88 7.24 -16.87 -6.24
CA TYR A 88 7.42 -17.15 -4.82
C TYR A 88 7.94 -15.94 -4.05
N VAL A 89 7.69 -15.94 -2.75
CA VAL A 89 8.29 -15.03 -1.76
C VAL A 89 9.20 -15.81 -0.83
N ILE A 90 10.16 -15.14 -0.21
CA ILE A 90 11.09 -15.74 0.75
C ILE A 90 10.71 -15.28 2.17
N HIS A 91 10.60 -16.21 3.11
CA HIS A 91 10.25 -15.95 4.52
C HIS A 91 11.03 -16.87 5.48
N HIS A 92 10.82 -16.75 6.80
CA HIS A 92 11.56 -17.50 7.81
C HIS A 92 13.09 -17.42 7.65
N ILE A 93 13.61 -16.22 7.41
CA ILE A 93 15.03 -16.00 7.12
C ILE A 93 15.84 -16.05 8.43
N ARG A 94 16.63 -17.10 8.62
CA ARG A 94 17.54 -17.27 9.77
C ARG A 94 18.99 -17.04 9.41
N SER A 95 19.37 -17.30 8.16
CA SER A 95 20.72 -17.04 7.62
C SER A 95 20.68 -16.88 6.11
N GLN A 96 21.83 -16.55 5.51
CA GLN A 96 21.99 -16.46 4.06
C GLN A 96 21.62 -17.74 3.28
N PHE A 97 21.60 -18.90 3.96
CA PHE A 97 21.27 -20.20 3.36
C PHE A 97 20.09 -20.91 4.05
N ASP A 98 19.51 -20.32 5.10
CA ASP A 98 18.39 -20.88 5.85
C ASP A 98 17.20 -19.93 5.73
N TYR A 99 16.36 -20.22 4.74
CA TYR A 99 15.14 -19.49 4.43
C TYR A 99 14.14 -20.42 3.74
N GLN A 100 12.86 -20.08 3.84
CA GLN A 100 11.77 -20.83 3.22
C GLN A 100 11.20 -20.07 2.01
N LYS A 101 10.96 -20.79 0.92
CA LYS A 101 10.26 -20.26 -0.27
C LYS A 101 8.78 -20.62 -0.20
N HIS A 102 7.92 -19.63 -0.29
CA HIS A 102 6.48 -19.83 -0.38
C HIS A 102 6.00 -19.46 -1.78
N PHE A 103 5.47 -20.45 -2.51
CA PHE A 103 4.98 -20.26 -3.88
C PHE A 103 3.59 -19.62 -3.86
N LEU A 104 3.42 -18.56 -4.64
CA LEU A 104 2.16 -17.84 -4.75
C LEU A 104 1.23 -18.54 -5.75
N PRO A 105 -0.09 -18.52 -5.51
CA PRO A 105 -1.04 -19.06 -6.46
C PRO A 105 -0.98 -18.30 -7.79
N PRO A 106 -1.18 -18.98 -8.93
CA PRO A 106 -1.15 -18.34 -10.24
C PRO A 106 -2.18 -17.20 -10.30
N PRO A 107 -1.89 -16.11 -11.05
CA PRO A 107 -2.78 -14.97 -11.15
C PRO A 107 -4.14 -15.44 -11.65
N ARG A 108 -5.19 -15.11 -10.88
CA ARG A 108 -6.58 -15.38 -11.27
C ARG A 108 -6.83 -14.59 -12.56
N SER A 109 -6.95 -15.29 -13.69
CA SER A 109 -7.28 -14.70 -14.99
C SER A 109 -8.77 -14.34 -15.07
N SER A 110 -9.27 -13.57 -14.11
CA SER A 110 -10.63 -13.06 -14.18
C SER A 110 -10.65 -11.83 -15.10
N SER A 111 -10.78 -12.06 -16.39
CA SER A 111 -11.30 -11.08 -17.35
C SER A 111 -12.82 -11.00 -17.18
N PRO A 112 -13.40 -9.90 -16.68
CA PRO A 112 -14.85 -9.75 -16.65
C PRO A 112 -15.33 -9.36 -18.05
N GLN A 113 -16.15 -10.20 -18.67
CA GLN A 113 -16.87 -9.93 -19.90
C GLN A 113 -17.80 -8.71 -19.70
N LEU A 114 -17.68 -7.73 -20.58
CA LEU A 114 -18.50 -6.51 -20.60
C LEU A 114 -19.85 -6.82 -21.30
N LEU A 115 -20.96 -6.62 -20.58
CA LEU A 115 -22.30 -6.47 -21.17
C LEU A 115 -22.68 -4.98 -21.16
N PRO A 116 -23.24 -4.44 -22.26
CA PRO A 116 -23.58 -3.02 -22.35
C PRO A 116 -24.99 -2.77 -21.80
N THR A 117 -25.12 -2.04 -20.69
CA THR A 117 -26.40 -1.50 -20.21
C THR A 117 -26.70 -0.16 -20.86
N GLY A 118 -27.82 -0.09 -21.58
CA GLY A 118 -28.29 1.05 -22.35
C GLY A 118 -28.68 2.28 -21.52
N GLU A 119 -28.41 3.44 -22.10
CA GLU A 119 -28.78 4.76 -21.58
C GLU A 119 -30.29 5.02 -21.76
N SER A 120 -30.99 5.35 -20.67
CA SER A 120 -32.30 6.00 -20.74
C SER A 120 -32.15 7.49 -20.43
N ARG A 121 -32.42 8.32 -21.45
CA ARG A 121 -32.53 9.78 -21.34
C ARG A 121 -33.90 10.15 -20.77
N VAL A 122 -33.94 10.99 -19.75
CA VAL A 122 -35.19 11.58 -19.22
C VAL A 122 -35.22 13.09 -19.57
N PRO A 123 -36.34 13.65 -20.05
CA PRO A 123 -36.43 15.07 -20.37
C PRO A 123 -36.66 15.93 -19.12
N VAL A 124 -35.99 17.08 -19.08
CA VAL A 124 -36.11 18.10 -18.02
C VAL A 124 -37.18 19.13 -18.41
N ALA A 125 -38.21 19.30 -17.58
CA ALA A 125 -39.14 20.43 -17.65
C ALA A 125 -38.76 21.54 -16.65
N ARG A 126 -38.83 22.79 -17.10
CA ARG A 126 -38.41 24.01 -16.39
C ARG A 126 -39.52 24.62 -15.51
N ARG A 127 -39.13 24.92 -14.26
CA ARG A 127 -39.42 26.10 -13.38
C ARG A 127 -40.85 26.67 -13.23
N ALA A 128 -41.35 26.67 -11.98
CA ALA A 128 -41.52 27.82 -11.05
C ALA A 128 -42.10 27.25 -9.72
N ARG A 129 -41.96 27.76 -8.49
CA ARG A 129 -41.85 29.10 -7.90
C ARG A 129 -41.10 29.06 -6.55
N ARG A 130 -40.61 30.23 -6.16
CA ARG A 130 -39.90 30.59 -4.92
C ARG A 130 -40.76 30.46 -3.65
N ASN A 131 -40.05 30.30 -2.53
CA ASN A 131 -40.42 30.44 -1.10
C ASN A 131 -41.06 29.25 -0.37
N ARG A 132 -40.17 28.38 0.16
CA ARG A 132 -40.14 27.74 1.49
C ARG A 132 -38.76 27.04 1.61
N ILE A 133 -37.71 27.83 1.80
CA ILE A 133 -36.32 27.52 1.36
C ILE A 133 -35.38 27.25 2.54
N TRP A 134 -35.72 26.40 3.53
CA TRP A 134 -34.67 25.92 4.46
C TRP A 134 -34.84 24.43 4.82
N GLY A 135 -36.01 23.99 5.26
CA GLY A 135 -36.23 22.55 5.58
C GLY A 135 -36.37 21.60 4.38
N ARG A 136 -36.84 22.08 3.22
CA ARG A 136 -36.97 21.26 2.00
C ARG A 136 -35.62 21.03 1.31
N ARG A 137 -34.65 21.92 1.55
CA ARG A 137 -33.30 21.82 0.96
C ARG A 137 -32.49 20.77 1.71
N ASP A 138 -32.52 20.82 3.04
CA ASP A 138 -31.85 19.85 3.89
C ASP A 138 -32.33 18.41 3.64
N ARG A 139 -33.65 18.17 3.59
CA ARG A 139 -34.20 16.86 3.20
C ARG A 139 -33.76 16.42 1.81
N ARG A 140 -33.75 17.32 0.82
CA ARG A 140 -33.33 16.99 -0.54
C ARG A 140 -31.83 16.67 -0.62
N ASP A 141 -31.02 17.42 0.10
CA ASP A 141 -29.57 17.22 0.18
C ASP A 141 -29.25 15.93 0.94
N ALA A 142 -30.02 15.59 1.98
CA ALA A 142 -29.96 14.31 2.68
C ALA A 142 -30.35 13.14 1.76
N ASP A 143 -31.47 13.24 1.03
CA ASP A 143 -31.89 12.23 0.06
C ASP A 143 -30.84 12.07 -1.07
N GLU A 144 -30.19 13.17 -1.49
CA GLU A 144 -29.14 13.14 -2.50
C GLU A 144 -27.88 12.44 -1.98
N LEU A 145 -27.51 12.72 -0.73
CA LEU A 145 -26.40 12.06 -0.04
C LEU A 145 -26.68 10.58 0.15
N GLU A 146 -27.89 10.20 0.57
CA GLU A 146 -28.30 8.80 0.73
C GLU A 146 -28.24 8.04 -0.60
N ARG A 147 -28.78 8.62 -1.69
CA ARG A 147 -28.64 8.05 -3.03
C ARG A 147 -27.17 7.93 -3.45
N ALA A 148 -26.33 8.90 -3.10
CA ALA A 148 -24.91 8.85 -3.40
C ALA A 148 -24.17 7.75 -2.61
N ILE A 149 -24.52 7.53 -1.33
CA ILE A 149 -24.00 6.45 -0.49
C ILE A 149 -24.44 5.09 -1.03
N ALA A 150 -25.73 4.92 -1.38
CA ALA A 150 -26.25 3.70 -1.98
C ALA A 150 -25.52 3.34 -3.29
N ARG A 151 -25.28 4.33 -4.16
CA ARG A 151 -24.47 4.12 -5.38
C ARG A 151 -23.05 3.67 -5.05
N ARG A 152 -22.39 4.26 -4.04
CA ARG A 152 -21.03 3.87 -3.64
C ARG A 152 -20.97 2.47 -3.04
N ARG A 153 -21.95 2.10 -2.21
CA ARG A 153 -22.10 0.71 -1.73
C ARG A 153 -22.15 -0.28 -2.87
N TRP A 154 -22.95 0.00 -3.89
CA TRP A 154 -23.03 -0.85 -5.08
C TRP A 154 -21.70 -0.94 -5.84
N VAL A 155 -20.99 0.18 -6.03
CA VAL A 155 -19.65 0.21 -6.66
C VAL A 155 -18.66 -0.69 -5.92
N TYR A 156 -18.60 -0.59 -4.59
CA TYR A 156 -17.68 -1.39 -3.78
C TYR A 156 -18.07 -2.86 -3.69
N GLN A 157 -19.36 -3.17 -3.55
CA GLN A 157 -19.86 -4.55 -3.56
C GLN A 157 -19.54 -5.28 -4.87
N ASN A 158 -19.53 -4.57 -6.00
CA ASN A 158 -19.27 -5.15 -7.31
C ASN A 158 -17.81 -4.97 -7.77
N HIS A 159 -16.91 -4.50 -6.89
CA HIS A 159 -15.48 -4.29 -7.18
C HIS A 159 -15.23 -3.52 -8.49
N LEU A 160 -16.04 -2.48 -8.77
CA LEU A 160 -15.94 -1.73 -10.02
C LEU A 160 -14.78 -0.75 -9.99
N TYR A 161 -13.94 -0.80 -11.03
CA TYR A 161 -12.80 0.08 -11.20
C TYR A 161 -13.16 1.35 -11.97
N ALA A 162 -12.48 2.46 -11.65
CA ALA A 162 -12.55 3.65 -12.46
C ALA A 162 -11.83 3.43 -13.81
N LYS A 163 -12.46 3.85 -14.91
CA LYS A 163 -11.79 3.90 -16.22
C LYS A 163 -10.62 4.89 -16.14
N HIS A 164 -9.52 4.60 -16.85
CA HIS A 164 -8.36 5.48 -16.94
C HIS A 164 -8.76 6.94 -17.21
N VAL A 165 -8.30 7.84 -16.34
CA VAL A 165 -8.50 9.29 -16.48
C VAL A 165 -7.27 9.88 -17.15
N ALA A 166 -7.36 10.18 -18.44
CA ALA A 166 -6.25 10.77 -19.19
C ALA A 166 -5.94 12.19 -18.70
N SER A 167 -4.66 12.57 -18.70
CA SER A 167 -4.20 13.94 -18.45
C SER A 167 -4.43 14.81 -19.69
N ASN A 168 -5.65 15.30 -19.88
CA ASN A 168 -5.98 16.19 -20.99
C ASN A 168 -6.69 17.46 -20.48
N SER A 169 -6.83 18.44 -21.37
CA SER A 169 -7.49 19.71 -21.06
C SER A 169 -8.96 19.55 -20.64
N PHE A 170 -9.60 18.44 -21.05
CA PHE A 170 -10.99 18.13 -20.74
C PHE A 170 -11.15 17.60 -19.30
N THR A 171 -10.30 16.68 -18.85
CA THR A 171 -10.31 16.13 -17.48
C THR A 171 -9.69 17.09 -16.47
N ARG A 172 -8.82 18.01 -16.93
CA ARG A 172 -8.05 18.94 -16.10
C ARG A 172 -7.32 18.23 -14.94
N TYR A 173 -6.97 16.97 -15.15
CA TYR A 173 -6.21 16.21 -14.17
C TYR A 173 -4.87 16.90 -13.93
N ARG A 174 -4.56 17.16 -12.66
CA ARG A 174 -3.29 17.73 -12.23
C ARG A 174 -2.58 16.73 -11.31
N PRO A 175 -1.24 16.73 -11.29
CA PRO A 175 -0.50 15.96 -10.30
C PRO A 175 -0.97 16.31 -8.89
N TYR A 176 -0.85 15.35 -7.97
CA TYR A 176 -1.29 15.52 -6.59
C TYR A 176 -0.61 16.74 -5.95
N PRO A 177 -1.37 17.62 -5.25
CA PRO A 177 -0.79 18.80 -4.62
C PRO A 177 0.14 18.41 -3.47
N SER A 178 1.14 19.23 -3.16
CA SER A 178 1.93 19.00 -1.95
C SER A 178 1.07 19.14 -0.69
N PRO A 179 1.43 18.53 0.46
CA PRO A 179 0.65 18.66 1.69
C PRO A 179 0.39 20.11 2.11
N ALA A 180 1.39 20.99 1.96
CA ALA A 180 1.26 22.42 2.25
C ALA A 180 0.27 23.13 1.30
N GLN A 181 0.30 22.79 0.01
CA GLN A 181 -0.64 23.34 -0.98
C GLN A 181 -2.08 22.89 -0.72
N PHE A 182 -2.26 21.64 -0.33
CA PHE A 182 -3.57 21.11 0.05
C PHE A 182 -4.13 21.85 1.27
N ALA A 183 -3.33 21.94 2.34
CA ALA A 183 -3.72 22.61 3.59
C ALA A 183 -4.03 24.11 3.41
N ALA A 184 -3.32 24.78 2.49
CA ALA A 184 -3.57 26.19 2.19
C ALA A 184 -4.86 26.44 1.39
N SER A 185 -5.54 25.41 0.88
CA SER A 185 -6.66 25.56 -0.05
C SER A 185 -8.02 25.11 0.53
N PRO A 186 -8.87 26.05 0.99
CA PRO A 186 -10.18 25.71 1.57
C PRO A 186 -11.11 24.95 0.61
N ASN A 187 -10.97 25.18 -0.70
CA ASN A 187 -11.77 24.48 -1.71
C ASN A 187 -11.43 23.00 -1.79
N MET A 188 -10.14 22.62 -1.75
CA MET A 188 -9.75 21.21 -1.79
C MET A 188 -10.15 20.52 -0.49
N ILE A 189 -9.96 21.19 0.65
CA ILE A 189 -10.40 20.68 1.96
C ILE A 189 -11.91 20.40 1.91
N SER A 190 -12.74 21.37 1.51
CA SER A 190 -14.20 21.19 1.42
C SER A 190 -14.59 20.01 0.51
N ARG A 191 -13.98 19.90 -0.67
CA ARG A 191 -14.23 18.79 -1.60
C ARG A 191 -13.80 17.44 -1.03
N ALA A 192 -12.64 17.38 -0.37
CA ALA A 192 -12.13 16.19 0.30
C ALA A 192 -13.03 15.81 1.48
N THR A 193 -13.48 16.76 2.29
CA THR A 193 -14.41 16.51 3.40
C THR A 193 -15.75 15.96 2.92
N ILE A 194 -16.32 16.51 1.83
CA ILE A 194 -17.56 15.99 1.23
C ILE A 194 -17.35 14.55 0.75
N PHE A 195 -16.21 14.28 0.10
CA PHE A 195 -15.85 12.93 -0.34
C PHE A 195 -15.76 11.98 0.86
N LEU A 196 -14.94 12.29 1.87
CA LEU A 196 -14.74 11.47 3.06
C LEU A 196 -16.05 11.21 3.81
N ARG A 197 -16.89 12.23 4.03
CA ARG A 197 -18.20 12.06 4.69
C ARG A 197 -19.10 11.08 3.95
N ARG A 198 -19.09 11.09 2.61
CA ARG A 198 -19.85 10.13 1.81
C ARG A 198 -19.23 8.74 1.90
N GLU A 199 -17.92 8.63 1.69
CA GLU A 199 -17.24 7.32 1.63
C GLU A 199 -17.28 6.61 2.98
N LEU A 200 -16.95 7.29 4.09
CA LEU A 200 -16.93 6.65 5.41
C LEU A 200 -18.31 6.13 5.84
N ARG A 201 -19.40 6.78 5.41
CA ARG A 201 -20.80 6.33 5.66
C ARG A 201 -21.21 5.09 4.84
N VAL A 202 -20.40 4.66 3.87
CA VAL A 202 -20.65 3.41 3.14
C VAL A 202 -20.55 2.23 4.11
N TRP A 203 -19.58 2.25 5.02
CA TRP A 203 -19.36 1.18 6.00
C TRP A 203 -20.29 1.35 7.21
N PRO A 204 -21.25 0.44 7.42
CA PRO A 204 -22.24 0.58 8.49
C PRO A 204 -21.66 0.45 9.90
N ASN A 205 -20.48 -0.14 10.04
CA ASN A 205 -19.83 -0.42 11.33
C ASN A 205 -18.72 0.59 11.68
N LEU A 206 -18.63 1.70 10.93
CA LEU A 206 -17.64 2.75 11.17
C LEU A 206 -18.35 3.98 11.76
N ASP A 207 -18.13 4.25 13.04
CA ASP A 207 -18.66 5.46 13.70
C ASP A 207 -17.88 6.69 13.23
N VAL A 208 -18.52 7.52 12.40
CA VAL A 208 -17.92 8.73 11.83
C VAL A 208 -18.41 9.96 12.58
N GLU A 209 -18.02 10.10 13.85
CA GLU A 209 -18.16 11.37 14.58
C GLU A 209 -16.93 12.25 14.32
N VAL A 210 -16.91 12.96 13.17
CA VAL A 210 -15.88 13.97 12.92
C VAL A 210 -16.23 15.23 13.72
N ARG A 211 -15.66 15.37 14.91
CA ARG A 211 -15.70 16.62 15.70
C ARG A 211 -14.99 17.71 14.91
N ALA A 212 -15.73 18.71 14.46
CA ALA A 212 -15.14 19.97 14.01
C ALA A 212 -14.62 20.71 15.26
N SER A 213 -13.31 20.91 15.34
CA SER A 213 -12.69 21.88 16.25
C SER A 213 -12.51 23.20 15.53
#